data_AF-A0A537E577-F1
#
_entry.id   AF-A0A537E577-F1
#
_cell.length_a   1.000
_cell.length_b   1.000
_cell.length_c   1.000
_cell.angle_alpha   90.00
_cell.angle_beta   90.00
_cell.angle_gamma   90.00
#
_symmetry.space_group_name_H-M   'P 1'
#
loop_
_entity.id
_entity.type
_entity.pdbx_description
1 polymer ?
#
loop_
_entity_poly.entity_id
_entity_poly.type
_entity_poly.pdbx_seq_one_letter_code
_entity_poly.pdbx_strand_id
1 'polypeptide(L)' 'MGKVAKGVKCSIVGCKEDAVRSISLEEISRAGLKASASGRGYLCKIHYKELKKKLRKDKQIDQWRMKR' A
#
# COMPACT_ATOMS: atom_id res chain seq x y z
N MET A 1 3.62 -12.94 -11.57
CA MET A 1 3.09 -12.53 -10.24
C MET A 1 4.15 -12.80 -9.18
N GLY A 2 4.69 -11.75 -8.53
CA GLY A 2 5.74 -11.90 -7.51
C GLY A 2 5.23 -12.74 -6.33
N LYS A 3 5.87 -13.88 -6.09
CA LYS A 3 5.54 -14.82 -5.02
C LYS A 3 5.72 -14.12 -3.67
N VAL A 4 4.63 -13.79 -3.00
CA VAL A 4 4.69 -13.59 -1.56
C VAL A 4 4.87 -14.96 -0.95
N ALA A 5 5.88 -15.13 -0.10
CA ALA A 5 6.13 -16.40 0.57
C ALA A 5 4.86 -16.83 1.33
N LYS A 6 4.52 -18.12 1.25
CA LYS A 6 3.33 -18.69 1.91
C LYS A 6 3.38 -18.34 3.41
N GLY A 7 2.37 -17.62 3.92
CA GLY A 7 2.21 -17.32 5.35
C GLY A 7 2.67 -15.93 5.81
N VAL A 8 3.01 -15.01 4.91
CA VAL A 8 3.33 -13.64 5.30
C VAL A 8 2.06 -12.88 5.66
N LYS A 9 2.00 -12.31 6.86
CA LYS A 9 0.89 -11.49 7.33
C LYS A 9 0.99 -10.06 6.80
N CYS A 10 -0.14 -9.39 6.71
CA CYS A 10 -0.17 -7.98 6.37
C CYS A 10 0.62 -7.18 7.40
N SER A 11 1.54 -6.34 6.92
CA SER A 11 2.41 -5.52 7.74
C SER A 11 1.75 -4.21 8.20
N ILE A 12 0.45 -4.04 7.97
CA ILE A 12 -0.30 -2.86 8.41
C ILE A 12 -0.65 -3.00 9.88
N VAL A 13 -0.48 -1.90 10.60
CA VAL A 13 -0.83 -1.81 12.02
C VAL A 13 -2.32 -2.12 12.18
N GLY A 14 -2.62 -3.22 12.88
CA GLY A 14 -4.00 -3.69 13.11
C GLY A 14 -4.55 -4.66 12.07
N CYS A 15 -3.78 -5.05 11.04
CA CYS A 15 -4.21 -6.07 10.08
C CYS A 15 -3.59 -7.44 10.40
N LYS A 16 -4.41 -8.48 10.45
CA LYS A 16 -3.99 -9.89 10.63
C LYS A 16 -4.24 -10.76 9.40
N GLU A 17 -4.64 -10.16 8.28
CA GLU A 17 -4.94 -10.88 7.04
C GLU A 17 -3.67 -11.36 6.32
N ASP A 18 -3.83 -12.37 5.48
CA ASP A 18 -2.79 -12.89 4.61
C ASP A 18 -2.34 -11.85 3.57
N ALA A 19 -1.04 -11.62 3.50
CA ALA A 19 -0.46 -10.76 2.51
C ALA A 19 -0.47 -11.44 1.14
N VAL A 20 -1.03 -10.75 0.16
CA VAL A 20 -1.11 -11.22 -1.23
C VAL A 20 -0.09 -10.52 -2.12
N ARG A 21 0.49 -9.40 -1.66
CA ARG A 21 1.48 -8.64 -2.42
C ARG A 21 2.51 -7.97 -1.53
N SER A 22 3.75 -7.96 -1.99
CA SER A 22 4.81 -7.09 -1.45
C SER A 22 4.78 -5.74 -2.18
N ILE A 23 4.88 -4.65 -1.44
CA ILE A 23 5.06 -3.31 -1.98
C ILE A 23 6.22 -2.63 -1.26
N SER A 24 6.86 -1.66 -1.90
CA SER A 24 7.87 -0.83 -1.25
C SER A 24 7.23 0.13 -0.24
N LEU A 25 7.97 0.46 0.82
CA LEU A 25 7.56 1.45 1.81
C LEU A 25 7.24 2.82 1.19
N GLU A 26 7.88 3.18 0.08
CA GLU A 26 7.66 4.45 -0.62
C GLU A 26 6.21 4.60 -1.09
N GLU A 27 5.63 3.57 -1.70
CA GLU A 27 4.23 3.57 -2.15
C GLU A 27 3.25 3.57 -0.97
N ILE A 28 3.63 2.92 0.13
CA ILE A 28 2.85 2.90 1.40
C ILE A 28 2.83 4.29 2.03
N SER A 29 4.00 4.92 2.13
CA SER A 29 4.20 6.26 2.67
C SER A 29 3.48 7.31 1.81
N ARG A 30 3.56 7.19 0.48
CA ARG A 30 2.85 8.06 -0.47
C ARG A 30 1.33 7.94 -0.34
N ALA A 31 0.82 6.77 0.02
CA ALA A 31 -0.60 6.58 0.32
C ALA A 31 -0.99 6.97 1.76
N GLY A 32 -0.05 7.47 2.57
CA GLY A 32 -0.27 7.84 3.97
C GLY A 32 -0.62 6.65 4.87
N LEU A 33 -0.32 5.43 4.43
CA LEU A 33 -0.53 4.22 5.22
C LEU A 33 0.72 3.96 6.06
N LYS A 34 0.58 3.66 7.35
CA LYS A 34 1.71 3.28 8.20
C LYS A 34 1.84 1.76 8.21
N ALA A 35 2.89 1.24 7.59
CA ALA A 35 3.28 -0.16 7.74
C ALA A 35 4.29 -0.31 8.89
N SER A 36 4.09 -1.33 9.70
CA SER A 36 5.05 -1.81 10.69
C SER A 36 6.03 -2.79 10.02
N ALA A 37 6.71 -2.33 8.97
CA ALA A 37 7.82 -3.06 8.37
C ALA A 37 8.94 -2.07 8.08
N SER A 38 10.19 -2.45 8.38
CA SER A 38 11.39 -1.65 8.06
C SER A 38 11.91 -1.83 6.63
N GLY A 39 11.18 -2.55 5.76
CA GLY A 39 11.66 -2.87 4.41
C GLY A 39 10.55 -2.99 3.37
N ARG A 40 10.27 -4.21 2.91
CA ARG A 40 9.11 -4.45 2.03
C ARG A 40 7.85 -4.58 2.89
N GLY A 41 6.87 -3.74 2.62
CA GLY A 41 5.57 -3.82 3.26
C GLY A 41 4.71 -4.87 2.57
N TYR A 42 4.18 -5.80 3.36
CA TYR A 42 3.30 -6.84 2.87
C TYR A 42 1.85 -6.43 3.05
N LEU A 43 1.09 -6.41 1.96
CA LEU A 43 -0.30 -5.93 1.94
C LEU A 43 -1.26 -7.08 1.61
N CYS A 44 -2.36 -7.14 2.35
CA CYS A 44 -3.52 -7.94 1.97
C CYS A 44 -4.27 -7.27 0.79
N LYS A 45 -5.22 -8.01 0.20
CA LYS A 45 -5.99 -7.53 -0.96
C LYS A 45 -6.81 -6.28 -0.63
N ILE A 46 -7.28 -6.15 0.62
CA ILE A 46 -8.08 -5.02 1.11
C ILE A 46 -7.21 -3.76 1.15
N HIS A 47 -6.09 -3.82 1.86
CA HIS A 47 -5.19 -2.67 1.99
C HIS A 47 -4.54 -2.26 0.67
N TYR A 48 -4.25 -3.21 -0.22
CA TYR A 48 -3.80 -2.88 -1.57
C TYR A 48 -4.86 -2.10 -2.37
N LYS A 49 -6.15 -2.45 -2.25
CA LYS A 49 -7.23 -1.70 -2.88
C LYS A 49 -7.37 -0.29 -2.29
N GLU A 50 -7.24 -0.15 -0.97
CA GLU A 50 -7.32 1.15 -0.32
C GLU A 50 -6.15 2.06 -0.72
N LEU A 51 -4.93 1.53 -0.68
CA LEU A 51 -3.72 2.19 -1.16
C LEU A 51 -3.91 2.69 -2.60
N LYS A 52 -4.39 1.83 -3.50
CA LYS A 52 -4.64 2.18 -4.90
C LYS A 52 -5.75 3.23 -5.08
N LYS A 53 -6.75 3.27 -4.20
CA LYS A 53 -7.80 4.31 -4.21
C LYS A 53 -7.23 5.66 -3.77
N LYS A 54 -6.46 5.67 -2.68
CA LYS A 54 -5.80 6.89 -2.16
C LYS A 54 -4.84 7.48 -3.20
N LEU A 55 -3.93 6.67 -3.75
CA LEU A 55 -3.01 7.09 -4.81
C LEU A 55 -3.72 7.63 -6.06
N ARG A 56 -4.87 7.06 -6.44
CA ARG A 56 -5.66 7.59 -7.58
C ARG A 56 -6.28 8.96 -7.28
N LYS A 57 -6.79 9.16 -6.07
CA LYS A 57 -7.31 10.46 -5.65
C LYS A 57 -6.20 11.50 -5.59
N ASP A 58 -5.04 11.13 -5.05
CA ASP A 58 -3.87 12.00 -4.94
C ASP A 58 -3.41 12.50 -6.31
N LYS A 59 -3.28 11.60 -7.29
CA LYS A 59 -2.93 11.96 -8.68
C LYS A 59 -3.96 12.90 -9.32
N GLN A 60 -5.25 12.72 -9.05
CA GLN A 60 -6.27 13.62 -9.58
C GLN A 60 -6.16 15.02 -8.96
N ILE A 61 -5.95 15.10 -7.65
CA ILE A 61 -5.77 16.38 -6.94
C ILE A 61 -4.51 17.10 -7.44
N ASP A 62 -3.41 16.37 -7.61
CA ASP A 62 -2.14 16.90 -8.12
C ASP A 62 -2.29 17.46 -9.55
N GLN A 63 -2.95 16.72 -10.45
CA GLN A 63 -3.23 17.22 -11.80
C GLN A 63 -4.13 18.45 -11.83
N TRP A 64 -5.11 18.56 -10.92
CA TRP A 64 -5.94 19.75 -10.82
C TRP A 64 -5.17 20.97 -10.29
N ARG A 65 -4.16 20.76 -9.45
CA ARG A 65 -3.27 21.84 -8.97
C ARG A 65 -2.34 22.35 -10.06
N MET A 66 -1.86 21.47 -10.93
CA MET A 66 -0.86 21.80 -11.96
C MET A 66 -1.45 22.51 -13.20
N LYS A 67 -2.77 22.66 -13.28
CA LYS A 67 -3.48 23.34 -14.38
C LYS A 67 -3.81 24.82 -14.11
N ARG A 68 -3.36 25.39 -12.99
CA ARG A 68 -3.50 26.82 -12.68
C ARG A 68 -2.24 27.57 -13.08
#